data_AF-A0A6P9D284-F1
#
_entry.id   AF-A0A6P9D284-F1
#
_cell.length_a   1.000
_cell.length_b   1.000
_cell.length_c   1.000
_cell.angle_alpha   90.00
_cell.angle_beta   90.00
_cell.angle_gamma   90.00
#
_symmetry.space_group_name_H-M   'P 1'
#
loop_
_entity.id
_entity.type
_entity.pdbx_description
1 polymer ?
#
loop_
_entity_poly.entity_id
_entity_poly.type
_entity_poly.pdbx_seq_one_letter_code
_entity_poly.pdbx_strand_id
1 'polypeptide(L)'
;MLVLSCPYKLRLLEGILRKSLPQTIVVHGAVMNINRGNPVGHEVIVDSWPEFKVVLTRPCKEIVTDPSDMYTNVYAAFYQDLDAYRRLVKDTDAVNWDHTFHLFGTQEGIPEATQDAAAAKQTNLSVTPHFLYVLSDPNKWHTGRLEPGFRLSSLNSSNVDLLNETWPYGRNEQSRS
;
A
#
# COMPACT_ATOMS: atom_id res chain seq x y z
N MET A 1 -12.10 -9.78 12.65
CA MET A 1 -10.83 -9.14 12.28
C MET A 1 -9.69 -9.92 12.90
N LEU A 2 -8.68 -10.28 12.12
CA LEU A 2 -7.55 -11.13 12.49
C LEU A 2 -6.26 -10.53 11.89
N VAL A 3 -5.17 -10.58 12.64
CA VAL A 3 -3.82 -10.32 12.12
C VAL A 3 -3.27 -11.63 11.56
N LEU A 4 -2.92 -11.64 10.27
CA LEU A 4 -2.41 -12.81 9.58
C LEU A 4 -0.87 -12.85 9.65
N SER A 5 -0.31 -13.43 10.72
CA SER A 5 1.15 -13.47 10.92
C SER A 5 1.83 -14.78 10.47
N CYS A 6 1.06 -15.84 10.25
CA CYS A 6 1.62 -17.15 9.88
C CYS A 6 2.25 -17.12 8.47
N PRO A 7 3.55 -17.45 8.30
CA PRO A 7 4.22 -17.38 7.01
C PRO A 7 3.58 -18.23 5.91
N TYR A 8 3.04 -19.41 6.27
CA TYR A 8 2.32 -20.25 5.31
C TYR A 8 1.03 -19.58 4.81
N LYS A 9 0.26 -18.96 5.72
CA LYS A 9 -0.99 -18.26 5.38
C LYS A 9 -0.71 -17.01 4.55
N LEU A 10 0.33 -16.25 4.87
CA LEU A 10 0.74 -15.07 4.10
C LEU A 10 1.17 -15.42 2.67
N ARG A 11 1.92 -16.52 2.47
CA ARG A 11 2.24 -17.02 1.12
C ARG A 11 1.00 -17.48 0.35
N LEU A 12 0.05 -18.11 1.04
CA LEU A 12 -1.21 -18.51 0.40
C LEU A 12 -2.02 -17.27 -0.01
N LEU A 13 -2.10 -16.25 0.86
CA LEU A 13 -2.75 -14.98 0.56
C LEU A 13 -2.10 -14.28 -0.64
N GLU A 14 -0.77 -14.18 -0.69
CA GLU A 14 -0.05 -13.64 -1.87
C GLU A 14 -0.47 -14.37 -3.15
N GLY A 15 -0.50 -15.72 -3.11
CA GLY A 15 -0.91 -16.53 -4.24
C GLY A 15 -2.37 -16.34 -4.67
N ILE A 16 -3.29 -16.11 -3.71
CA ILE A 16 -4.70 -15.80 -3.99
C ILE A 16 -4.80 -14.41 -4.63
N LEU A 17 -4.20 -13.39 -4.02
CA LEU A 17 -4.23 -12.02 -4.52
C LEU A 17 -3.65 -11.93 -5.94
N ARG A 18 -2.56 -12.65 -6.22
CA ARG A 18 -1.93 -12.67 -7.55
C ARG A 18 -2.87 -13.10 -8.67
N LYS A 19 -3.85 -13.96 -8.40
CA LYS A 19 -4.81 -14.45 -9.41
C LYS A 19 -5.84 -13.40 -9.82
N SER A 20 -6.03 -12.37 -9.01
CA SER A 20 -7.01 -11.29 -9.24
C SER A 20 -6.35 -9.97 -9.64
N LEU A 21 -5.11 -10.03 -10.12
CA LEU A 21 -4.46 -8.87 -10.75
C LEU A 21 -5.23 -8.46 -12.02
N PRO A 22 -5.38 -7.16 -12.31
CA PRO A 22 -4.71 -6.03 -11.64
C PRO A 22 -5.43 -5.48 -10.40
N GLN A 23 -6.65 -5.93 -10.09
CA GLN A 23 -7.50 -5.35 -9.03
C GLN A 23 -6.89 -5.45 -7.62
N THR A 24 -6.02 -6.42 -7.40
CA THR A 24 -5.33 -6.64 -6.12
C THR A 24 -3.92 -6.04 -6.08
N ILE A 25 -3.46 -5.33 -7.12
CA ILE A 25 -2.04 -5.00 -7.31
C ILE A 25 -1.39 -4.32 -6.09
N VAL A 26 -2.10 -3.39 -5.46
CA VAL A 26 -1.60 -2.61 -4.33
C VAL A 26 -1.41 -3.52 -3.10
N VAL A 27 -2.44 -4.27 -2.73
CA VAL A 27 -2.39 -5.21 -1.57
C VAL A 27 -1.44 -6.36 -1.85
N HIS A 28 -1.44 -6.89 -3.07
CA HIS A 28 -0.49 -7.93 -3.49
C HIS A 28 0.95 -7.45 -3.30
N GLY A 29 1.27 -6.23 -3.76
CA GLY A 29 2.60 -5.63 -3.56
C GLY A 29 2.98 -5.49 -2.09
N ALA A 30 2.06 -5.04 -1.24
CA ALA A 30 2.28 -4.95 0.20
C ALA A 30 2.52 -6.33 0.85
N VAL A 31 1.66 -7.31 0.59
CA VAL A 31 1.81 -8.69 1.12
C VAL A 31 3.09 -9.35 0.61
N MET A 32 3.45 -9.11 -0.65
CA MET A 32 4.68 -9.56 -1.26
C MET A 32 5.92 -8.99 -0.53
N ASN A 33 5.91 -7.71 -0.16
CA ASN A 33 6.99 -7.10 0.64
C ASN A 33 7.06 -7.67 2.06
N ILE A 34 5.90 -7.92 2.69
CA ILE A 34 5.81 -8.56 4.01
C ILE A 34 6.41 -9.98 3.96
N ASN A 35 6.08 -10.78 2.95
CA ASN A 35 6.65 -12.11 2.73
C ASN A 35 8.17 -12.09 2.45
N ARG A 36 8.71 -10.95 2.02
CA ARG A 36 10.12 -10.75 1.67
C ARG A 36 10.89 -9.96 2.73
N GLY A 37 10.62 -10.26 3.99
CA GLY A 37 11.37 -9.71 5.13
C GLY A 37 10.77 -8.46 5.76
N ASN A 38 9.69 -7.91 5.18
CA ASN A 38 8.90 -6.83 5.78
C ASN A 38 9.72 -5.59 6.21
N PRO A 39 10.49 -4.97 5.29
CA PRO A 39 11.43 -3.91 5.64
C PRO A 39 10.76 -2.67 6.26
N VAL A 40 9.48 -2.42 5.94
CA VAL A 40 8.69 -1.28 6.41
C VAL A 40 7.86 -1.58 7.66
N GLY A 41 7.90 -2.82 8.17
CA GLY A 41 7.20 -3.19 9.41
C GLY A 41 5.67 -3.10 9.30
N HIS A 42 5.08 -3.76 8.31
CA HIS A 42 3.63 -3.83 8.11
C HIS A 42 3.04 -5.17 8.54
N GLU A 43 1.76 -5.18 8.85
CA GLU A 43 0.97 -6.37 9.14
C GLU A 43 -0.24 -6.49 8.20
N VAL A 44 -0.73 -7.72 8.05
CA VAL A 44 -1.90 -8.03 7.24
C VAL A 44 -3.11 -8.26 8.14
N ILE A 45 -4.18 -7.54 7.86
CA ILE A 45 -5.47 -7.62 8.54
C ILE A 45 -6.49 -8.24 7.59
N VAL A 46 -7.24 -9.23 8.08
CA VAL A 46 -8.38 -9.84 7.38
C VAL A 46 -9.60 -9.90 8.28
N ASP A 47 -10.80 -9.94 7.72
CA ASP A 47 -12.02 -10.15 8.51
C ASP A 47 -12.12 -11.60 9.02
N SER A 48 -11.83 -12.56 8.14
CA SER A 48 -11.85 -14.01 8.36
C SER A 48 -10.72 -14.72 7.60
N TRP A 49 -10.46 -15.99 7.95
CA TRP A 49 -9.50 -16.84 7.24
C TRP A 49 -9.95 -18.31 7.30
N PRO A 50 -9.82 -19.09 6.22
CA PRO A 50 -9.23 -18.75 4.91
C PRO A 50 -10.13 -17.98 3.94
N GLU A 51 -11.46 -18.03 4.12
CA GLU A 51 -12.43 -17.30 3.30
C GLU A 51 -12.56 -15.85 3.78
N PHE A 52 -11.53 -15.02 3.50
CA PHE A 52 -11.57 -13.59 3.77
C PHE A 52 -12.50 -12.88 2.78
N LYS A 53 -13.13 -11.79 3.23
CA LYS A 53 -13.86 -10.86 2.37
C LYS A 53 -13.17 -9.52 2.23
N VAL A 54 -12.25 -9.19 3.13
CA VAL A 54 -11.46 -7.95 3.05
C VAL A 54 -10.04 -8.22 3.52
N VAL A 55 -9.09 -7.58 2.86
CA VAL A 55 -7.67 -7.54 3.24
C VAL A 55 -7.26 -6.09 3.33
N LEU A 56 -6.63 -5.74 4.44
CA LEU A 56 -6.00 -4.44 4.67
C LEU A 56 -4.57 -4.69 5.15
N THR A 57 -3.57 -4.04 4.54
CA THR A 57 -2.24 -3.93 5.15
C THR A 57 -2.12 -2.60 5.85
N ARG A 58 -1.38 -2.57 6.95
CA ARG A 58 -1.12 -1.36 7.74
C ARG A 58 0.23 -1.45 8.44
N PRO A 59 0.76 -0.34 8.98
CA PRO A 59 1.90 -0.39 9.90
C PRO A 59 1.60 -1.27 11.12
N CYS A 60 2.57 -2.05 11.58
CA CYS A 60 2.45 -2.82 12.82
C CYS A 60 2.21 -1.86 13.99
N LYS A 61 1.19 -2.13 14.82
CA LYS A 61 0.87 -1.30 15.99
C LYS A 61 2.01 -1.20 17.03
N GLU A 62 2.87 -2.22 17.07
CA GLU A 62 4.01 -2.29 18.00
C GLU A 62 5.18 -1.40 17.56
N ILE A 63 5.20 -0.98 16.29
CA ILE A 63 6.23 -0.08 15.78
C ILE A 63 5.73 1.34 16.01
N VAL A 64 6.49 2.11 16.80
CA VAL A 64 6.20 3.52 17.01
C VAL A 64 6.42 4.24 15.68
N THR A 65 5.32 4.60 15.02
CA THR A 65 5.33 5.42 13.81
C THR A 65 5.13 6.88 14.19
N ASP A 66 5.84 7.79 13.54
CA ASP A 66 5.54 9.23 13.63
C ASP A 66 4.09 9.47 13.12
N PRO A 67 3.20 10.07 13.94
CA PRO A 67 1.80 10.33 13.55
C PRO A 67 1.66 11.21 12.30
N SER A 68 2.69 11.96 11.93
CA SER A 68 2.71 12.85 10.76
C SER A 68 3.41 12.25 9.54
N ASP A 69 4.07 11.10 9.67
CA ASP A 69 4.85 10.49 8.58
C ASP A 69 3.96 9.73 7.58
N MET A 70 3.63 10.41 6.49
CA MET A 70 2.84 9.87 5.40
C MET A 70 3.56 8.79 4.58
N TYR A 71 4.89 8.67 4.66
CA TYR A 71 5.66 7.65 3.93
C TYR A 71 5.57 6.28 4.58
N THR A 72 5.54 6.24 5.91
CA THR A 72 5.46 4.99 6.67
C THR A 72 4.02 4.61 6.99
N ASN A 73 3.14 5.59 7.21
CA ASN A 73 1.72 5.39 7.54
C ASN A 73 0.90 5.07 6.28
N VAL A 74 1.29 3.99 5.59
CA VAL A 74 0.68 3.55 4.34
C VAL A 74 -0.19 2.34 4.58
N TYR A 75 -1.39 2.38 4.01
CA TYR A 75 -2.38 1.32 4.03
C TYR A 75 -2.65 0.86 2.61
N ALA A 76 -2.91 -0.43 2.42
CA ALA A 76 -3.40 -0.97 1.16
C ALA A 76 -4.64 -1.83 1.40
N ALA A 77 -5.71 -1.61 0.64
CA ALA A 77 -6.98 -2.31 0.84
C ALA A 77 -7.47 -3.03 -0.42
N PHE A 78 -8.09 -4.19 -0.20
CA PHE A 78 -8.84 -4.95 -1.21
C PHE A 78 -10.05 -5.60 -0.54
N TYR A 79 -11.19 -5.59 -1.22
CA TYR A 79 -12.42 -6.21 -0.76
C TYR A 79 -13.03 -7.12 -1.83
N GLN A 80 -13.61 -8.23 -1.39
CA GLN A 80 -14.58 -9.03 -2.12
C GLN A 80 -16.02 -8.63 -1.76
N ASP A 81 -16.21 -8.06 -0.57
CA ASP A 81 -17.49 -7.61 -0.03
C ASP A 81 -17.32 -6.18 0.51
N LEU A 82 -18.00 -5.22 -0.11
CA LEU A 82 -17.87 -3.79 0.24
C LEU A 82 -18.38 -3.51 1.66
N ASP A 83 -19.39 -4.25 2.14
CA ASP A 83 -19.92 -4.05 3.49
C ASP A 83 -19.00 -4.65 4.55
N ALA A 84 -18.22 -5.68 4.21
CA ALA A 84 -17.10 -6.13 5.05
C ALA A 84 -16.02 -5.04 5.14
N TYR A 85 -15.66 -4.39 4.03
CA TYR A 85 -14.72 -3.27 4.04
C TYR A 85 -15.22 -2.09 4.87
N ARG A 86 -16.47 -1.63 4.67
CA ARG A 86 -17.10 -0.55 5.44
C ARG A 86 -17.01 -0.81 6.94
N ARG A 87 -17.41 -2.01 7.38
CA ARG A 87 -17.32 -2.40 8.80
C ARG A 87 -15.89 -2.43 9.29
N LEU A 88 -14.94 -2.92 8.49
CA LEU A 88 -13.52 -2.94 8.85
C LEU A 88 -13.00 -1.53 9.12
N VAL A 89 -13.22 -0.57 8.21
CA VAL A 89 -12.66 0.80 8.37
C VAL A 89 -13.40 1.64 9.40
N LYS A 90 -14.70 1.43 9.59
CA LYS A 90 -15.55 2.24 10.48
C LYS A 90 -15.62 1.71 11.91
N ASP A 91 -15.84 0.40 12.04
CA ASP A 91 -16.29 -0.22 13.29
C ASP A 91 -15.17 -0.97 14.03
N THR A 92 -13.95 -0.98 13.48
CA THR A 92 -12.78 -1.62 14.10
C THR A 92 -11.63 -0.63 14.25
N ASP A 93 -10.55 -1.08 14.89
CA ASP A 93 -9.29 -0.35 15.01
C ASP A 93 -8.31 -0.68 13.87
N ALA A 94 -8.84 -1.15 12.72
CA ALA A 94 -8.06 -1.49 11.52
C ALA A 94 -7.25 -0.30 11.01
N VAL A 95 -7.86 0.89 11.00
CA VAL A 95 -7.24 2.17 10.61
C VAL A 95 -6.97 3.00 11.85
N ASN A 96 -5.74 3.48 11.99
CA ASN A 96 -5.40 4.46 13.02
C ASN A 96 -5.76 5.87 12.54
N TRP A 97 -6.95 6.32 12.92
CA TRP A 97 -7.50 7.63 12.54
C TRP A 97 -6.83 8.81 13.26
N ASP A 98 -6.00 8.55 14.28
CA ASP A 98 -5.25 9.60 14.99
C ASP A 98 -3.97 10.01 14.23
N HIS A 99 -3.60 9.29 13.17
CA HIS A 99 -2.41 9.54 12.35
C HIS A 99 -2.78 10.11 10.99
N THR A 100 -1.84 10.85 10.40
CA THR A 100 -1.87 11.16 8.96
C THR A 100 -1.41 9.93 8.19
N PHE A 101 -2.20 9.49 7.21
CA PHE A 101 -1.93 8.26 6.47
C PHE A 101 -2.31 8.37 4.99
N HIS A 102 -1.76 7.46 4.19
CA HIS A 102 -2.26 7.18 2.84
C HIS A 102 -2.94 5.81 2.81
N LEU A 103 -4.13 5.73 2.21
CA LEU A 103 -4.81 4.47 1.94
C LEU A 103 -4.92 4.27 0.43
N PHE A 104 -4.26 3.23 -0.07
CA PHE A 104 -4.25 2.87 -1.47
C PHE A 104 -5.18 1.70 -1.77
N GLY A 105 -5.87 1.80 -2.89
CA GLY A 105 -6.67 0.72 -3.43
C GLY A 105 -7.19 1.10 -4.81
N THR A 106 -7.57 0.11 -5.61
CA THR A 106 -7.99 0.33 -7.00
C THR A 106 -9.49 0.17 -7.20
N GLN A 107 -10.24 -0.16 -6.14
CA GLN A 107 -11.67 -0.46 -6.23
C GLN A 107 -12.49 0.78 -5.94
N GLU A 108 -13.51 1.03 -6.78
CA GLU A 108 -14.32 2.25 -6.76
C GLU A 108 -15.08 2.49 -5.44
N GLY A 109 -15.38 1.44 -4.67
CA GLY A 109 -16.04 1.57 -3.37
C GLY A 109 -15.13 2.05 -2.24
N ILE A 110 -13.80 2.06 -2.42
CA ILE A 110 -12.85 2.44 -1.37
C ILE A 110 -12.99 3.93 -0.98
N PRO A 111 -12.97 4.90 -1.91
CA PRO A 111 -13.09 6.31 -1.57
C PRO A 111 -14.32 6.64 -0.72
N GLU A 112 -15.51 6.27 -1.20
CA GLU A 112 -16.78 6.58 -0.51
C GLU A 112 -16.82 5.93 0.88
N ALA A 113 -16.56 4.63 0.98
CA ALA A 113 -16.61 3.92 2.26
C ALA A 113 -15.57 4.44 3.27
N THR A 114 -14.40 4.90 2.80
CA THR A 114 -13.35 5.44 3.67
C THR A 114 -13.68 6.87 4.09
N GLN A 115 -14.25 7.69 3.21
CA GLN A 115 -14.72 9.04 3.55
C GLN A 115 -15.87 9.01 4.56
N ASP A 116 -16.81 8.07 4.41
CA ASP A 116 -17.89 7.85 5.39
C ASP A 116 -17.35 7.46 6.76
N ALA A 117 -16.33 6.60 6.80
CA ALA A 117 -15.66 6.23 8.04
C ALA A 117 -14.91 7.44 8.64
N ALA A 118 -14.20 8.21 7.82
CA ALA A 118 -13.50 9.43 8.26
C ALA A 118 -14.46 10.45 8.88
N ALA A 119 -15.61 10.70 8.24
CA ALA A 119 -16.66 11.57 8.74
C ALA A 119 -17.21 11.10 10.09
N ALA A 120 -17.46 9.78 10.24
CA ALA A 120 -17.89 9.19 11.50
C ALA A 120 -16.83 9.32 12.62
N LYS A 121 -15.54 9.38 12.27
CA LYS A 121 -14.42 9.61 13.18
C LYS A 121 -14.06 11.09 13.35
N GLN A 122 -14.81 12.00 12.73
CA GLN A 122 -14.55 13.45 12.75
C GLN A 122 -13.16 13.83 12.21
N THR A 123 -12.70 13.08 11.21
CA THR A 123 -11.42 13.29 10.50
C THR A 123 -11.67 13.70 9.06
N ASN A 124 -10.71 14.43 8.47
CA ASN A 124 -10.78 14.84 7.07
C ASN A 124 -9.98 13.89 6.20
N LEU A 125 -10.60 13.39 5.13
CA LEU A 125 -9.95 12.54 4.13
C LEU A 125 -10.11 13.14 2.74
N SER A 126 -9.00 13.46 2.08
CA SER A 126 -8.98 13.85 0.67
C SER A 126 -8.82 12.61 -0.21
N VAL A 127 -9.49 12.63 -1.37
CA VAL A 127 -9.38 11.56 -2.37
C VAL A 127 -8.61 12.11 -3.56
N THR A 128 -7.54 11.40 -3.92
CA THR A 128 -6.76 11.70 -5.13
C THR A 128 -6.90 10.53 -6.10
N PRO A 129 -7.47 10.75 -7.31
CA PRO A 129 -7.61 9.69 -8.30
C PRO A 129 -6.24 9.29 -8.86
N HIS A 130 -6.04 7.99 -9.07
CA HIS A 130 -4.85 7.43 -9.67
C HIS A 130 -5.23 6.52 -10.83
N PHE A 131 -4.44 6.56 -11.91
CA PHE A 131 -4.64 5.69 -13.07
C PHE A 131 -3.63 4.56 -13.05
N LEU A 132 -4.11 3.32 -13.09
CA LEU A 132 -3.27 2.13 -13.21
C LEU A 132 -3.10 1.75 -14.68
N TYR A 133 -1.88 1.87 -15.18
CA TYR A 133 -1.51 1.40 -16.50
C TYR A 133 -0.95 -0.03 -16.41
N VAL A 134 -1.64 -0.97 -17.05
CA VAL A 134 -1.23 -2.38 -17.06
C VAL A 134 -0.63 -2.71 -18.42
N LEU A 135 0.64 -3.09 -18.42
CA LEU A 135 1.31 -3.60 -19.60
C LEU A 135 1.12 -5.13 -19.67
N SER A 136 0.36 -5.60 -20.65
CA SER A 136 0.02 -7.03 -20.78
C SER A 136 1.22 -7.92 -21.09
N ASP A 137 2.27 -7.38 -21.72
CA ASP A 137 3.51 -8.10 -22.00
C ASP A 137 4.72 -7.16 -21.85
N PRO A 138 5.45 -7.26 -20.73
CA PRO A 138 6.65 -6.46 -20.48
C PRO A 138 7.74 -6.66 -21.54
N ASN A 139 7.79 -7.83 -22.18
CA ASN A 139 8.84 -8.16 -23.15
C ASN A 139 8.60 -7.52 -24.52
N LYS A 140 7.37 -7.05 -24.80
CA LYS A 140 7.06 -6.28 -26.01
C LYS A 140 7.50 -4.82 -25.92
N TRP A 141 7.98 -4.39 -24.75
CA TRP A 141 8.54 -3.06 -24.61
C TRP A 141 9.98 -3.04 -25.12
N HIS A 142 10.17 -2.47 -26.31
CA HIS A 142 11.50 -2.23 -26.83
C HIS A 142 12.16 -1.12 -25.99
N THR A 143 13.25 -1.46 -25.30
CA THR A 143 14.10 -0.45 -24.66
C THR A 143 14.66 0.45 -25.76
N GLY A 144 14.34 1.74 -25.68
CA GLY A 144 14.87 2.73 -26.61
C GLY A 144 16.39 2.74 -26.61
N ARG A 145 17.01 3.08 -27.74
CA ARG A 145 18.46 3.26 -27.82
C ARG A 145 18.85 4.43 -26.90
N LEU A 146 19.76 4.18 -25.97
CA LEU A 146 20.35 5.24 -25.15
C LEU A 146 21.10 6.24 -26.05
N GLU A 147 20.84 7.52 -25.86
CA GLU A 147 21.54 8.59 -26.57
C GLU A 147 23.05 8.56 -26.27
N PRO A 148 23.91 8.85 -27.27
CA PRO A 148 25.35 8.93 -27.05
C PRO A 148 25.69 9.92 -25.92
N GLY A 149 26.53 9.50 -24.97
CA GLY A 149 26.94 10.31 -23.82
C GLY A 149 26.20 10.00 -22.52
N PHE A 150 25.09 9.26 -22.57
CA PHE A 150 24.38 8.79 -21.37
C PHE A 150 24.80 7.36 -21.00
N ARG A 151 24.79 7.05 -19.71
CA ARG A 151 25.02 5.70 -19.17
C ARG A 151 23.87 5.31 -18.27
N LEU A 152 23.44 4.05 -18.36
CA LEU A 152 22.49 3.45 -17.45
C LEU A 152 23.24 2.70 -16.34
N SER A 153 22.86 2.93 -15.09
CA SER A 153 23.42 2.28 -13.92
C SER A 153 22.37 2.20 -12.82
N SER A 154 22.50 1.24 -11.90
CA SER A 154 21.68 1.20 -10.70
C SER A 154 21.99 2.39 -9.78
N LEU A 155 20.94 2.90 -9.13
CA LEU A 155 21.07 3.91 -8.08
C LEU A 155 21.80 3.32 -6.86
N ASN A 156 22.56 4.15 -6.16
CA ASN A 156 23.19 3.81 -4.88
C ASN A 156 23.08 4.99 -3.90
N SER A 157 23.64 4.84 -2.69
CA SER A 157 23.53 5.84 -1.62
C SER A 157 24.06 7.23 -2.01
N SER A 158 25.01 7.34 -2.95
CA SER A 158 25.50 8.63 -3.42
C SER A 158 24.49 9.41 -4.26
N ASN A 159 23.37 8.79 -4.67
CA ASN A 159 22.33 9.43 -5.47
C ASN A 159 21.15 9.94 -4.63
N VAL A 160 21.09 9.60 -3.34
CA VAL A 160 19.93 9.90 -2.47
C VAL A 160 19.68 11.40 -2.36
N ASP A 161 20.72 12.20 -2.10
CA ASP A 161 20.58 13.65 -1.94
C ASP A 161 20.01 14.30 -3.21
N LEU A 162 20.51 13.92 -4.38
CA LEU A 162 20.04 14.44 -5.66
C LEU A 162 18.56 14.11 -5.91
N LEU A 163 18.14 12.87 -5.63
CA LEU A 163 16.74 12.47 -5.78
C LEU A 163 15.84 13.24 -4.81
N ASN A 164 16.30 13.38 -3.56
CA ASN A 164 15.56 14.08 -2.53
C ASN A 164 15.39 15.58 -2.83
N GLU A 165 16.39 16.22 -3.44
CA GLU A 165 16.33 17.64 -3.82
C GLU A 165 15.42 17.92 -5.03
N THR A 166 15.30 16.94 -5.94
CA THR A 166 14.63 17.10 -7.24
C THR A 166 13.18 16.61 -7.24
N TRP A 167 12.80 15.74 -6.30
CA TRP A 167 11.43 15.26 -6.18
C TRP A 167 10.51 16.32 -5.54
N PRO A 168 9.34 16.65 -6.12
CA PRO A 168 8.43 17.64 -5.54
C PRO A 168 7.92 17.32 -4.13
N TYR A 169 7.87 16.04 -3.76
CA TYR A 169 7.51 15.58 -2.41
C TYR A 169 8.74 15.31 -1.53
N GLY A 170 9.96 15.45 -2.07
CA GLY A 170 11.20 15.26 -1.32
C GLY A 170 11.49 16.40 -0.34
N ARG A 171 12.79 16.64 -0.12
CA ARG A 171 13.34 17.73 0.71
C ARG A 171 12.96 17.69 2.19
N ASN A 172 12.55 16.52 2.68
CA ASN A 172 12.35 16.27 4.10
C ASN A 172 13.28 15.12 4.55
N GLU A 173 13.33 14.88 5.86
CA GLU A 173 14.17 13.81 6.42
C GLU A 173 13.59 12.43 6.09
N GLN A 174 12.26 12.31 6.06
CA GLN A 174 11.55 11.07 5.78
C GLN A 174 11.76 10.59 4.33
N SER A 175 12.00 11.49 3.38
CA SER A 175 12.24 11.17 1.97
C SER A 175 13.70 10.85 1.62
N ARG A 176 14.60 10.77 2.63
CA ARG A 176 16.02 10.37 2.45
C ARG A 176 16.26 8.87 2.64
N SER A 177 15.22 8.09 2.93
CA SER A 177 15.28 6.65 3.24
C SER A 177 15.47 5.77 2.01
#